data_AF-A0A0G0KN60-F1
#
_entry.id   AF-A0A0G0KN60-F1
#
_cell.length_a   1.000
_cell.length_b   1.000
_cell.length_c   1.000
_cell.angle_alpha   90.00
_cell.angle_beta   90.00
_cell.angle_gamma   90.00
#
_symmetry.space_group_name_H-M   'P 1'
#
loop_
_entity.id
_entity.type
_entity.pdbx_description
1 polymer ?
#
loop_
_entity_poly.entity_id
_entity_poly.type
_entity_poly.pdbx_seq_one_letter_code
_entity_poly.pdbx_strand_id
1 'polypeptide(L)'
;MMIILSSILVYFLVVIQYSFLVHFTALRHVPSLALISIILIFLLEKQENNLGVWMSLIGGFILDIFSKSFFIGFYALILLSVMLLIRLVLKRNIQFFHIVNL
;
A
#
# COMPACT_ATOMS: atom_id res chain seq x y z
N MET A 1 16.76 3.76 6.04
CA MET A 1 16.02 4.28 7.21
C MET A 1 14.52 4.27 6.99
N MET A 2 13.98 5.08 6.05
CA MET A 2 12.52 5.20 5.86
C MET A 2 11.84 3.88 5.52
N ILE A 3 12.41 3.08 4.59
CA ILE A 3 11.87 1.77 4.21
C ILE A 3 11.66 0.87 5.44
N ILE A 4 12.69 0.72 6.27
CA ILE A 4 12.66 -0.13 7.47
C ILE A 4 11.57 0.36 8.43
N LEU A 5 11.51 1.67 8.69
CA LEU A 5 10.52 2.26 9.58
C LEU A 5 9.08 2.01 9.07
N SER A 6 8.83 2.25 7.79
CA SER A 6 7.51 1.99 7.18
C SER A 6 7.15 0.50 7.18
N SER A 7 8.12 -0.40 6.97
CA SER A 7 7.87 -1.84 7.04
C SER A 7 7.48 -2.29 8.44
N ILE A 8 8.14 -1.75 9.47
CA ILE A 8 7.80 -2.03 10.89
C ILE A 8 6.39 -1.51 11.21
N LEU A 9 6.05 -0.31 10.74
CA LEU A 9 4.72 0.28 10.94
C LEU A 9 3.62 -0.55 10.26
N VAL A 10 3.83 -0.99 9.02
CA VAL A 10 2.90 -1.86 8.30
C VAL A 10 2.75 -3.20 9.00
N TYR A 11 3.86 -3.81 9.44
CA TYR A 11 3.82 -5.05 10.21
C TYR A 11 3.01 -4.90 11.50
N PHE A 12 3.24 -3.84 12.27
CA PHE A 12 2.50 -3.55 13.50
C PHE A 12 0.99 -3.38 13.25
N LEU A 13 0.61 -2.64 12.20
CA LEU A 13 -0.78 -2.47 11.80
C LEU A 13 -1.45 -3.80 11.45
N VAL A 14 -0.76 -4.66 10.68
CA VAL A 14 -1.25 -6.00 10.33
C VAL A 14 -1.46 -6.82 11.59
N VAL A 15 -0.49 -6.88 12.50
CA VAL A 15 -0.61 -7.64 13.74
C VAL A 15 -1.80 -7.16 14.57
N ILE A 16 -1.99 -5.85 14.73
CA ILE A 16 -3.16 -5.31 15.46
C ILE A 16 -4.46 -5.70 14.76
N GLN A 17 -4.50 -5.57 13.43
CA GLN A 17 -5.71 -5.84 12.66
C GLN A 17 -6.15 -7.30 12.78
N TYR A 18 -5.22 -8.25 12.62
CA TYR A 18 -5.52 -9.68 12.68
C TYR A 18 -5.69 -10.20 14.11
N SER A 19 -5.06 -9.58 15.11
CA SER A 19 -5.18 -10.02 16.52
C SER A 19 -6.42 -9.46 17.19
N PHE A 20 -6.74 -8.17 16.99
CA PHE A 20 -7.80 -7.48 17.73
C PHE A 20 -9.04 -7.21 16.87
N LEU A 21 -8.88 -6.63 15.67
CA LEU A 21 -10.01 -6.20 14.84
C LEU A 21 -10.85 -7.37 14.28
N VAL A 22 -10.29 -8.57 14.21
CA VAL A 22 -11.03 -9.78 13.81
C VAL A 22 -12.15 -10.15 14.80
N HIS A 23 -12.12 -9.63 16.03
CA HIS A 23 -13.16 -9.86 17.03
C HIS A 23 -14.30 -8.84 16.95
N PHE A 24 -14.06 -7.68 16.33
CA PHE A 24 -15.04 -6.58 16.21
C PHE A 24 -15.84 -6.64 14.89
N THR A 25 -15.68 -7.71 14.11
CA THR A 25 -16.27 -7.88 12.77
C THR A 25 -17.69 -8.44 12.82
N ALA A 26 -18.64 -7.65 13.33
CA ALA A 26 -20.07 -7.99 13.23
C ALA A 26 -20.59 -7.97 11.78
N LEU A 27 -19.97 -7.15 10.91
CA LEU A 27 -20.12 -7.21 9.46
C LEU A 27 -18.85 -7.83 8.88
N ARG A 28 -18.97 -8.95 8.17
CA ARG A 28 -17.90 -9.84 7.64
C ARG A 28 -16.78 -9.19 6.80
N HIS A 29 -16.73 -7.87 6.66
CA HIS A 29 -15.71 -7.14 5.90
C HIS A 29 -15.11 -6.01 6.73
N VAL A 30 -13.87 -6.19 7.17
CA VAL A 30 -13.04 -5.11 7.71
C VAL A 30 -12.03 -4.67 6.65
N PRO A 31 -12.01 -3.38 6.27
CA PRO A 31 -10.97 -2.82 5.42
C PRO A 31 -9.61 -3.03 6.06
N SER A 32 -8.61 -3.43 5.27
CA SER A 32 -7.27 -3.61 5.78
C SER A 32 -6.58 -2.27 6.03
N LEU A 33 -6.35 -1.95 7.30
CA LEU A 33 -5.64 -0.75 7.75
C LEU A 33 -4.26 -0.68 7.10
N ALA A 34 -3.58 -1.82 7.01
CA ALA A 34 -2.28 -1.92 6.36
C ALA A 34 -2.34 -1.61 4.87
N LEU A 35 -3.36 -2.10 4.15
CA LEU A 35 -3.58 -1.75 2.73
C LEU A 35 -3.79 -0.24 2.55
N ILE A 36 -4.64 0.36 3.39
CA ILE A 36 -4.91 1.80 3.35
C ILE A 36 -3.63 2.59 3.59
N SER A 37 -2.83 2.21 4.59
CA SER A 37 -1.55 2.85 4.87
C SER A 37 -0.56 2.75 3.71
N ILE A 38 -0.45 1.59 3.05
CA ILE A 38 0.42 1.43 1.88
C ILE A 38 -0.04 2.32 0.71
N ILE A 39 -1.35 2.39 0.46
CA ILE A 39 -1.91 3.27 -0.59
C ILE A 39 -1.66 4.74 -0.27
N LEU A 40 -1.79 5.15 1.00
CA LEU A 40 -1.45 6.51 1.43
C LEU A 40 0.03 6.82 1.21
N ILE A 41 0.92 5.86 1.47
CA ILE A 41 2.34 6.00 1.15
C ILE A 41 2.52 6.24 -0.34
N PHE A 42 1.85 5.48 -1.22
CA PHE A 42 1.95 5.69 -2.68
C PHE A 42 1.46 7.06 -3.14
N LEU A 43 0.43 7.61 -2.49
CA LEU A 43 -0.11 8.94 -2.81
C LEU A 43 0.79 10.08 -2.32
N LEU A 44 1.45 9.90 -1.17
CA LEU A 44 2.30 10.92 -0.55
C LEU A 44 3.76 10.86 -1.02
N GLU A 45 4.19 9.72 -1.56
CA GLU A 45 5.54 9.54 -2.07
C GLU A 45 5.80 10.40 -3.31
N LYS A 46 6.91 11.13 -3.33
CA LYS A 46 7.41 11.78 -4.54
C LYS A 46 7.79 10.73 -5.59
N GLN A 47 7.44 10.97 -6.86
CA GLN A 47 7.65 10.00 -7.96
C GLN A 47 9.11 9.53 -8.14
N GLU A 48 10.08 10.34 -7.73
CA GLU A 48 11.51 10.05 -7.84
C GLU A 48 12.01 8.99 -6.85
N ASN A 49 11.21 8.67 -5.84
CA ASN A 49 11.62 7.77 -4.77
C ASN A 49 11.21 6.31 -5.07
N ASN A 50 11.97 5.36 -4.53
CA ASN A 50 11.75 3.92 -4.72
C ASN A 50 11.01 3.27 -3.54
N LEU A 51 10.56 4.07 -2.57
CA LEU A 51 9.89 3.63 -1.36
C LEU A 51 8.58 2.90 -1.71
N GLY A 52 7.82 3.38 -2.69
CA GLY A 52 6.59 2.74 -3.16
C GLY A 52 6.83 1.35 -3.75
N VAL A 53 7.93 1.17 -4.49
CA VAL A 53 8.31 -0.15 -5.02
C VAL A 53 8.63 -1.09 -3.85
N TRP A 54 9.47 -0.65 -2.91
CA TRP A 54 9.80 -1.46 -1.74
C TRP A 54 8.58 -1.78 -0.86
N MET A 55 7.67 -0.82 -0.67
CA MET A 55 6.44 -1.03 0.10
C MET A 55 5.45 -1.95 -0.61
N SER A 56 5.38 -1.91 -1.95
CA SER A 56 4.55 -2.84 -2.71
C SER A 56 5.00 -4.29 -2.52
N LEU A 57 6.32 -4.52 -2.53
CA LEU A 57 6.90 -5.84 -2.31
C LEU A 57 6.79 -6.27 -0.84
N ILE A 58 7.41 -5.52 0.07
CA ILE A 58 7.50 -5.91 1.49
C ILE A 58 6.11 -5.90 2.13
N GLY A 59 5.33 -4.84 1.93
CA GLY A 59 3.97 -4.72 2.45
C GLY A 59 3.04 -5.77 1.84
N GLY A 60 3.20 -6.08 0.55
CA GLY A 60 2.48 -7.15 -0.12
C GLY A 60 2.76 -8.53 0.48
N PHE A 61 4.04 -8.87 0.66
CA PHE A 61 4.41 -10.14 1.30
C PHE A 61 3.93 -10.24 2.75
N ILE A 62 4.04 -9.15 3.52
CA ILE A 62 3.49 -9.11 4.88
C ILE A 62 1.98 -9.38 4.83
N LEU A 63 1.24 -8.74 3.93
CA LEU A 63 -0.19 -8.98 3.79
C LEU A 63 -0.51 -10.43 3.38
N ASP A 64 0.24 -11.01 2.43
CA ASP A 64 0.05 -12.41 2.01
C ASP A 64 0.21 -13.39 3.17
N ILE A 65 1.19 -13.16 4.06
CA ILE A 65 1.44 -14.03 5.24
C ILE A 65 0.23 -14.08 6.18
N PHE A 66 -0.41 -12.93 6.43
CA PHE A 66 -1.50 -12.85 7.41
C PHE A 66 -2.90 -13.06 6.81
N SER A 67 -3.08 -12.83 5.51
CA SER A 67 -4.39 -12.87 4.85
C SER A 67 -4.90 -14.26 4.48
N LYS A 68 -4.14 -15.34 4.77
CA LYS A 68 -4.40 -16.69 4.23
C LYS A 68 -4.61 -16.66 2.70
N SER A 69 -3.88 -15.80 2.01
CA SER A 69 -3.96 -15.64 0.57
C SER A 69 -3.67 -16.97 -0.13
N PHE A 70 -4.33 -17.23 -1.25
CA PHE A 70 -4.18 -18.49 -1.99
C PHE A 70 -2.76 -18.68 -2.56
N PHE A 71 -2.05 -17.58 -2.82
CA PHE A 71 -0.71 -17.58 -3.38
C PHE A 71 0.17 -16.49 -2.75
N ILE A 72 1.42 -16.83 -2.43
CA ILE A 72 2.42 -15.90 -1.90
C ILE A 72 2.87 -14.94 -3.02
N GLY A 73 2.70 -13.64 -2.82
CA GLY A 73 2.98 -12.59 -3.80
C GLY A 73 1.73 -12.02 -4.48
N PHE A 74 0.53 -12.51 -4.15
CA PHE A 74 -0.72 -11.99 -4.70
C PHE A 74 -0.92 -10.51 -4.32
N TYR A 75 -0.82 -10.17 -3.03
CA TYR A 75 -0.92 -8.77 -2.59
C TYR A 75 0.25 -7.93 -3.10
N ALA A 76 1.44 -8.51 -3.24
CA ALA A 76 2.59 -7.80 -3.82
C ALA A 76 2.31 -7.36 -5.27
N LEU A 77 1.81 -8.25 -6.12
CA LEU A 77 1.47 -7.95 -7.51
C LEU A 77 0.36 -6.89 -7.63
N ILE A 78 -0.68 -6.99 -6.79
CA ILE A 78 -1.77 -6.01 -6.76
C ILE A 78 -1.24 -4.65 -6.35
N LEU A 79 -0.48 -4.57 -5.27
CA LEU A 79 0.07 -3.30 -4.78
C LEU A 79 1.02 -2.66 -5.78
N LEU A 80 1.83 -3.47 -6.47
CA LEU A 80 2.75 -2.98 -7.50
C LEU A 80 1.98 -2.41 -8.69
N SER A 81 0.89 -3.09 -9.11
CA SER A 81 -0.01 -2.61 -10.15
C SER A 81 -0.72 -1.30 -9.75
N VAL A 82 -1.22 -1.22 -8.50
CA VAL A 82 -1.86 -0.02 -7.94
C VAL A 82 -0.87 1.15 -7.87
N MET A 83 0.35 0.90 -7.41
CA MET A 83 1.41 1.91 -7.37
C MET A 83 1.69 2.48 -8.77
N LEU A 84 1.80 1.62 -9.79
CA LEU A 84 2.02 2.06 -11.17
C LEU A 84 0.86 2.89 -11.70
N LEU A 85 -0.39 2.49 -11.44
CA LEU A 85 -1.58 3.25 -11.82
C LEU A 85 -1.60 4.63 -11.15
N ILE A 86 -1.30 4.70 -9.86
CA ILE A 86 -1.24 5.95 -9.10
C ILE A 86 -0.17 6.88 -9.71
N ARG A 87 1.04 6.36 -9.99
CA ARG A 87 2.12 7.14 -10.62
C ARG A 87 1.71 7.66 -12.01
N LEU A 88 1.06 6.83 -12.82
CA LEU A 88 0.62 7.20 -14.16
C LEU A 88 -0.44 8.31 -14.13
N VAL A 89 -1.44 8.19 -13.26
CA VAL A 89 -2.52 9.17 -13.13
C VAL A 89 -2.00 10.50 -12.58
N LEU A 90 -1.16 10.48 -11.53
CA LEU A 90 -0.57 11.69 -10.95
C LEU A 90 0.34 12.41 -11.95
N LYS A 91 1.16 11.68 -12.73
CA LYS A 91 2.02 12.27 -13.76
C LYS A 91 1.21 13.02 -14.82
N ARG A 92 0.10 12.43 -15.28
CA ARG A 92 -0.78 13.05 -16.28
C ARG A 92 -1.41 14.33 -15.78
N ASN A 93 -1.88 14.35 -14.52
CA ASN A 93 -2.58 15.52 -13.97
C ASN A 93 -1.64 16.72 -13.73
N ILE A 94 -0.40 16.48 -13.31
CA ILE A 94 0.57 17.57 -13.09
C ILE A 94 1.03 18.19 -14.42
N GLN A 95 1.22 17.37 -15.47
CA GLN A 95 1.58 17.87 -16.80
C GLN A 95 0.43 18.64 -17.46
N PHE A 96 -0.81 18.18 -17.32
CA PHE A 96 -1.97 18.88 -17.86
C PHE A 96 -2.14 20.26 -17.23
N PHE A 97 -1.94 20.39 -15.92
CA PHE A 97 -1.98 21.68 -15.24
C PHE A 97 -0.88 22.65 -15.73
N HIS A 98 0.32 22.15 -16.03
CA HIS A 98 1.41 22.98 -16.54
C HIS A 98 1.17 23.47 -17.99
N ILE A 99 0.47 22.70 -18.83
CA ILE A 99 0.17 23.09 -20.22
C ILE A 99 -0.98 24.10 -20.28
N VAL A 100 -1.95 24.01 -19.37
CA VAL A 100 -3.13 24.92 -19.36
C VAL A 100 -2.81 26.31 -18.78
N ASN A 101 -1.73 26.43 -18.00
CA ASN A 101 -1.30 27.70 -17.39
C ASN A 101 -0.18 28.43 -18.18
N LEU A 102 0.03 28.08 -19.45
CA LEU A 102 1.06 28.64 -20.34
C LEU A 102 0.39 29.30 -21.54
#